data_AF-A0A3D3XUF7-F1
#
_entry.id   AF-A0A3D3XUF7-F1
#
_cell.length_a   1.000
_cell.length_b   1.000
_cell.length_c   1.000
_cell.angle_alpha   90.00
_cell.angle_beta   90.00
_cell.angle_gamma   90.00
#
_symmetry.space_group_name_H-M   'P 1'
#
loop_
_entity.id
_entity.type
_entity.pdbx_description
1 polymer ?
#
loop_
_entity_poly.entity_id
_entity_poly.type
_entity_poly.pdbx_seq_one_letter_code
_entity_poly.pdbx_strand_id
1 'polypeptide(L)'
;MLDNAPPGPIETKWGVGFRDYAECLEYIRANNVEVPEGGLALPLRYTVHEQPSYSIVSSNALWRDPERETEAKALRKNERDHGRRCLYFPQVLRDARRIEEYHEGLSPNSPECMDRLGLSLAHCESKCKNFYDAAEVESVFYPEIEKLLLEFFPNATDAFVYNHDVFDKDYQGDRTEDQDKKIPGVNAGYANLVHNDLNDNSGRVRCRELLTKNLRNFGRTQHYTEQEADAKMSRRFMSINLAKPMETVRQNPFVLCAWPSFA
;
A
#
# COMPACT_ATOMS: atom_id res chain seq x y z
N MET A 1 17.10 -22.55 -9.80
CA MET A 1 16.38 -23.40 -8.83
C MET A 1 14.96 -23.68 -9.33
N LEU A 2 14.18 -22.66 -9.68
CA LEU A 2 12.81 -22.87 -10.17
C LEU A 2 12.73 -23.40 -11.60
N ASP A 3 13.56 -22.99 -12.56
CA ASP A 3 13.37 -23.40 -13.96
C ASP A 3 13.44 -24.92 -14.22
N ASN A 4 14.01 -25.69 -13.29
CA ASN A 4 14.12 -27.15 -13.38
C ASN A 4 13.24 -27.91 -12.37
N ALA A 5 12.43 -27.21 -11.57
CA ALA A 5 11.56 -27.86 -10.60
C ALA A 5 10.40 -28.60 -11.32
N PRO A 6 10.03 -29.82 -10.88
CA PRO A 6 8.93 -30.57 -11.49
C PRO A 6 7.60 -29.82 -11.36
N PRO A 7 6.58 -30.18 -12.15
CA PRO A 7 5.21 -29.71 -11.93
C PRO A 7 4.72 -30.06 -10.52
N GLY A 8 3.85 -29.21 -9.97
CA GLY A 8 3.28 -29.39 -8.63
C GLY A 8 4.06 -28.65 -7.53
N PRO A 9 3.91 -29.09 -6.26
CA PRO A 9 4.48 -28.40 -5.11
C PRO A 9 6.01 -28.34 -5.17
N ILE A 10 6.57 -27.20 -4.81
CA ILE A 10 8.01 -26.95 -4.81
C ILE A 10 8.47 -26.75 -3.36
N GLU A 11 9.33 -27.65 -2.89
CA GLU A 11 9.97 -27.51 -1.58
C GLU A 11 10.98 -26.37 -1.59
N THR A 12 10.83 -25.44 -0.65
CA THR A 12 11.75 -24.32 -0.44
C THR A 12 12.12 -24.24 1.04
N LYS A 13 13.12 -23.43 1.39
CA LYS A 13 13.47 -23.20 2.81
C LYS A 13 12.38 -22.46 3.61
N TRP A 14 11.40 -21.85 2.93
CA TRP A 14 10.26 -21.15 3.54
C TRP A 14 8.99 -22.00 3.58
N GLY A 15 9.08 -23.27 3.19
CA GLY A 15 7.95 -24.20 3.06
C GLY A 15 7.57 -24.48 1.61
N VAL A 16 6.41 -25.11 1.45
CA VAL A 16 5.91 -25.58 0.16
C VAL A 16 5.34 -24.41 -0.64
N GLY A 17 5.94 -24.12 -1.80
CA GLY A 17 5.50 -23.08 -2.72
C GLY A 17 4.90 -23.63 -4.01
N PHE A 18 4.07 -22.84 -4.68
CA PHE A 18 3.32 -23.21 -5.88
C PHE A 18 3.49 -22.16 -6.96
N ARG A 19 3.47 -22.54 -8.23
CA ARG A 19 3.56 -21.56 -9.33
C ARG A 19 2.24 -20.84 -9.57
N ASP A 20 1.15 -21.58 -9.38
CA ASP A 20 -0.19 -21.14 -9.69
C ASP A 20 -1.01 -20.94 -8.42
N TYR A 21 -1.78 -19.85 -8.40
CA TYR A 21 -2.67 -19.52 -7.29
C TYR A 21 -3.68 -20.66 -7.02
N ALA A 22 -4.24 -21.25 -8.08
CA ALA A 22 -5.24 -22.29 -8.00
C ALA A 22 -4.70 -23.57 -7.34
N GLU A 23 -3.50 -24.02 -7.72
CA GLU A 23 -2.85 -25.19 -7.12
C GLU A 23 -2.61 -24.99 -5.61
N CYS A 24 -2.13 -23.80 -5.22
CA CYS A 24 -1.95 -23.47 -3.81
C CYS A 24 -3.29 -23.44 -3.05
N LEU A 25 -4.35 -22.92 -3.67
CA LEU A 25 -5.68 -22.87 -3.06
C LEU A 25 -6.28 -24.28 -2.90
N GLU A 26 -6.09 -25.16 -3.88
CA GLU A 26 -6.47 -26.57 -3.78
C GLU A 26 -5.71 -27.26 -2.65
N TYR A 27 -4.41 -27.00 -2.53
CA TYR A 27 -3.60 -27.50 -1.42
C TYR A 27 -4.13 -27.03 -0.06
N ILE A 28 -4.45 -25.74 0.12
CA ILE A 28 -5.05 -25.20 1.36
C ILE A 28 -6.35 -25.94 1.70
N ARG A 29 -7.24 -26.12 0.72
CA ARG A 29 -8.53 -26.80 0.89
C ARG A 29 -8.36 -28.28 1.27
N ALA A 30 -7.38 -28.96 0.67
CA ALA A 30 -7.13 -30.38 0.91
C ALA A 30 -6.50 -30.65 2.29
N ASN A 31 -5.78 -29.68 2.86
CA ASN A 31 -5.00 -29.86 4.09
C ASN A 31 -5.67 -29.31 5.35
N ASN A 32 -6.94 -28.86 5.30
CA ASN A 32 -7.70 -28.36 6.45
C ASN A 32 -6.89 -27.36 7.31
N VAL A 33 -6.25 -26.38 6.68
CA VAL A 33 -5.44 -25.38 7.38
C VAL A 33 -6.27 -24.73 8.49
N GLU A 34 -5.78 -24.76 9.72
CA GLU A 34 -6.45 -24.12 10.85
C GLU A 34 -6.42 -22.60 10.67
N VAL A 35 -7.59 -21.99 10.71
CA VAL A 35 -7.77 -20.55 10.55
C VAL A 35 -8.45 -20.00 11.81
N PRO A 36 -7.86 -18.99 12.48
CA PRO A 36 -8.50 -18.38 13.63
C PRO A 36 -9.82 -17.71 13.21
N GLU A 37 -10.72 -17.51 14.16
CA GLU A 37 -12.00 -16.88 13.87
C GLU A 37 -11.80 -15.48 13.25
N GLY A 38 -12.52 -15.19 12.16
CA GLY A 38 -12.36 -13.97 11.35
C GLY A 38 -11.16 -13.99 10.39
N GLY A 39 -10.27 -14.98 10.47
CA GLY A 39 -9.14 -15.16 9.57
C GLY A 39 -9.52 -15.82 8.24
N LEU A 40 -8.54 -15.88 7.32
CA LEU A 40 -8.64 -16.55 6.03
C LEU A 40 -7.33 -17.27 5.68
N ALA A 41 -7.41 -18.48 5.10
CA ALA A 41 -6.26 -19.11 4.46
C ALA A 41 -6.28 -18.83 2.95
N LEU A 42 -5.24 -18.15 2.45
CA LEU A 42 -5.15 -17.76 1.05
C LEU A 42 -3.73 -17.96 0.50
N PRO A 43 -3.58 -18.22 -0.81
CA PRO A 43 -2.29 -18.17 -1.48
C PRO A 43 -1.76 -16.73 -1.52
N LEU A 44 -0.59 -16.49 -0.94
CA LEU A 44 0.12 -15.22 -1.04
C LEU A 44 1.41 -15.38 -1.83
N ARG A 45 1.70 -14.39 -2.69
CA ARG A 45 2.81 -14.45 -3.64
C ARG A 45 4.06 -13.81 -3.05
N TYR A 46 5.12 -14.59 -2.89
CA TYR A 46 6.42 -14.13 -2.41
C TYR A 46 7.54 -14.52 -3.38
N THR A 47 8.57 -13.68 -3.46
CA THR A 47 9.79 -14.02 -4.18
C THR A 47 10.62 -15.02 -3.36
N VAL A 48 11.09 -16.08 -4.02
CA VAL A 48 12.12 -16.98 -3.44
C VAL A 48 13.54 -16.51 -3.78
N HIS A 49 13.66 -15.33 -4.41
CA HIS A 49 14.93 -14.70 -4.74
C HIS A 49 15.33 -13.74 -3.62
N GLU A 50 16.41 -14.08 -2.93
CA GLU A 50 16.87 -13.37 -1.73
C GLU A 50 17.73 -12.13 -2.02
N GLN A 51 18.01 -11.82 -3.28
CA GLN A 51 18.77 -10.60 -3.60
C GLN A 51 17.83 -9.41 -3.70
N PRO A 52 18.30 -8.20 -3.36
CA PRO A 52 17.56 -6.97 -3.58
C PRO A 52 17.04 -6.89 -5.01
N SER A 53 15.78 -6.49 -5.14
CA SER A 53 15.14 -6.19 -6.42
C SER A 53 14.74 -4.74 -6.46
N TYR A 54 14.76 -4.16 -7.65
CA TYR A 54 14.33 -2.79 -7.88
C TYR A 54 13.30 -2.79 -9.00
N SER A 55 12.25 -2.01 -8.81
CA SER A 55 11.30 -1.67 -9.87
C SER A 55 11.47 -0.19 -10.18
N ILE A 56 11.50 0.15 -11.46
CA ILE A 56 11.52 1.56 -11.88
C ILE A 56 10.10 1.95 -12.27
N VAL A 57 9.57 2.98 -11.60
CA VAL A 57 8.23 3.49 -11.89
C VAL A 57 8.08 3.85 -13.37
N SER A 58 6.94 3.52 -13.96
CA SER A 58 6.67 3.69 -15.40
C SER A 58 6.76 5.14 -15.90
N SER A 59 6.68 6.11 -14.99
CA SER A 59 6.84 7.53 -15.27
C SER A 59 8.30 8.00 -15.37
N ASN A 60 9.28 7.14 -15.04
CA ASN A 60 10.68 7.51 -15.11
C ASN A 60 11.10 7.85 -16.56
N ALA A 61 11.88 8.92 -16.72
CA ALA A 61 12.33 9.39 -18.03
C ALA A 61 13.09 8.32 -18.83
N LEU A 62 13.76 7.37 -18.16
CA LEU A 62 14.45 6.24 -18.77
C LEU A 62 13.57 5.48 -19.77
N TRP A 63 12.26 5.35 -19.51
CA TRP A 63 11.35 4.60 -20.38
C TRP A 63 11.07 5.26 -21.73
N ARG A 64 11.32 6.57 -21.85
CA ARG A 64 11.04 7.38 -23.05
C ARG A 64 12.32 7.85 -23.75
N ASP A 65 13.47 7.56 -23.17
CA ASP A 65 14.77 8.01 -23.63
C ASP A 65 15.38 7.00 -24.63
N PRO A 66 15.45 7.33 -25.93
CA PRO A 66 15.95 6.42 -26.95
C PRO A 66 17.42 6.03 -26.73
N GLU A 67 18.22 6.90 -26.11
CA GLU A 67 19.65 6.62 -25.85
C GLU A 67 19.84 5.56 -24.76
N ARG A 68 18.81 5.31 -23.94
CA ARG A 68 18.81 4.33 -22.85
C ARG A 68 17.98 3.07 -23.14
N GLU A 69 17.73 2.77 -24.42
CA GLU A 69 16.91 1.62 -24.82
C GLU A 69 17.44 0.28 -24.26
N THR A 70 18.76 0.10 -24.22
CA THR A 70 19.40 -1.10 -23.67
C THR A 70 19.13 -1.27 -22.18
N GLU A 71 19.21 -0.18 -21.40
CA GLU A 71 18.91 -0.20 -19.96
C GLU A 71 17.42 -0.52 -19.73
N ALA A 72 16.54 0.12 -20.50
CA ALA A 72 15.10 -0.16 -20.45
C ALA A 72 14.78 -1.62 -20.76
N LYS A 73 15.43 -2.21 -21.78
CA LYS A 73 15.27 -3.64 -22.12
C LYS A 73 15.77 -4.54 -20.98
N ALA A 74 16.90 -4.23 -20.37
CA ALA A 74 17.47 -4.99 -19.25
C ALA A 74 16.55 -4.96 -18.01
N LEU A 75 16.00 -3.79 -17.67
CA LEU A 75 15.07 -3.63 -16.56
C LEU A 75 13.76 -4.39 -16.78
N ARG A 76 13.15 -4.29 -17.98
CA ARG A 76 11.96 -5.10 -18.33
C ARG A 76 12.22 -6.59 -18.23
N LYS A 77 13.42 -7.04 -18.62
CA LYS A 77 13.81 -8.44 -18.45
C LYS A 77 13.92 -8.80 -16.97
N ASN A 78 14.54 -7.95 -16.16
CA ASN A 78 14.66 -8.16 -14.72
C ASN A 78 13.28 -8.28 -14.04
N GLU A 79 12.33 -7.39 -14.36
CA GLU A 79 10.96 -7.44 -13.82
C GLU A 79 10.25 -8.75 -14.16
N ARG A 80 10.34 -9.20 -15.43
CA ARG A 80 9.79 -10.50 -15.86
C ARG A 80 10.46 -11.66 -15.13
N ASP A 81 11.78 -11.64 -15.03
CA ASP A 81 12.55 -12.68 -14.35
C ASP A 81 12.24 -12.72 -12.85
N HIS A 82 12.02 -11.57 -12.21
CA HIS A 82 11.60 -11.49 -10.82
C HIS A 82 10.24 -12.16 -10.63
N GLY A 83 9.27 -11.88 -11.52
CA GLY A 83 7.98 -12.55 -11.50
C GLY A 83 8.06 -14.08 -11.63
N ARG A 84 9.01 -14.60 -12.42
CA ARG A 84 9.29 -16.05 -12.55
C ARG A 84 9.94 -16.66 -11.30
N ARG A 85 10.46 -15.82 -10.41
CA ARG A 85 11.05 -16.21 -9.13
C ARG A 85 10.07 -16.08 -7.97
N CYS A 86 8.82 -15.74 -8.23
CA CYS A 86 7.79 -15.76 -7.22
C CYS A 86 7.04 -17.08 -7.19
N LEU A 87 6.71 -17.54 -6.00
CA LEU A 87 5.78 -18.64 -5.74
C LEU A 87 4.63 -18.14 -4.87
N TYR A 88 3.51 -18.83 -4.95
CA TYR A 88 2.41 -18.73 -3.99
C TYR A 88 2.68 -19.66 -2.82
N PHE A 89 2.51 -19.16 -1.61
CA PHE A 89 2.62 -19.92 -0.37
C PHE A 89 1.26 -19.92 0.34
N PRO A 90 0.88 -21.03 0.99
CA PRO A 90 -0.30 -21.05 1.82
C PRO A 90 -0.07 -20.17 3.06
N GLN A 91 -0.89 -19.15 3.25
CA GLN A 91 -0.76 -18.22 4.36
C GLN A 91 -2.08 -18.05 5.09
N VAL A 92 -2.01 -17.88 6.41
CA VAL A 92 -3.16 -17.59 7.27
C VAL A 92 -3.16 -16.10 7.58
N LEU A 93 -4.13 -15.39 7.03
CA LEU A 93 -4.45 -14.01 7.37
C LEU A 93 -5.28 -13.99 8.64
N ARG A 94 -5.01 -12.98 9.48
CA ARG A 94 -5.72 -12.74 10.74
C ARG A 94 -6.57 -11.49 10.62
N ASP A 95 -7.66 -11.44 11.38
CA ASP A 95 -8.52 -10.28 11.42
C ASP A 95 -7.86 -9.14 12.21
N ALA A 96 -7.56 -8.02 11.54
CA ALA A 96 -6.93 -6.87 12.19
C ALA A 96 -7.78 -6.27 13.33
N ARG A 97 -9.10 -6.52 13.35
CA ARG A 97 -9.98 -6.09 14.45
C ARG A 97 -9.72 -6.84 15.75
N ARG A 98 -8.97 -7.95 15.68
CA ARG A 98 -8.65 -8.85 16.78
C ARG A 98 -7.18 -8.80 17.16
N ILE A 99 -6.45 -7.73 16.79
CA ILE A 99 -5.01 -7.59 17.09
C ILE A 99 -4.71 -7.84 18.58
N GLU A 100 -5.59 -7.43 19.49
CA GLU A 100 -5.41 -7.62 20.93
C GLU A 100 -5.34 -9.11 21.35
N GLU A 101 -5.98 -10.02 20.59
CA GLU A 101 -5.89 -11.48 20.81
C GLU A 101 -4.56 -12.07 20.36
N TYR A 102 -3.84 -11.38 19.47
CA TYR A 102 -2.55 -11.81 18.94
C TYR A 102 -1.38 -11.06 19.60
N HIS A 103 -1.65 -9.87 20.14
CA HIS A 103 -0.71 -8.97 20.79
C HIS A 103 -1.36 -8.42 22.06
N GLU A 104 -1.11 -9.09 23.18
CA GLU A 104 -1.71 -8.76 24.47
C GLU A 104 -1.55 -7.28 24.83
N GLY A 105 -2.66 -6.64 25.21
CA GLY A 105 -2.72 -5.23 25.60
C GLY A 105 -2.63 -4.22 24.46
N LEU A 106 -2.59 -4.68 23.20
CA LEU A 106 -2.46 -3.79 22.04
C LEU A 106 -3.81 -3.62 21.33
N SER A 107 -4.48 -2.50 21.61
CA SER A 107 -5.75 -2.19 20.96
C SER A 107 -5.56 -1.87 19.47
N PRO A 108 -6.33 -2.48 18.54
CA PRO A 108 -6.21 -2.20 17.11
C PRO A 108 -6.52 -0.74 16.76
N ASN A 109 -7.27 -0.03 17.62
CA ASN A 109 -7.69 1.36 17.39
C ASN A 109 -6.79 2.39 18.09
N SER A 110 -5.53 2.05 18.35
CA SER A 110 -4.61 2.90 19.11
C SER A 110 -3.40 3.37 18.30
N PRO A 111 -2.85 4.55 18.61
CA PRO A 111 -1.54 4.99 18.11
C PRO A 111 -0.42 4.01 18.45
N GLU A 112 -0.48 3.37 19.62
CA GLU A 112 0.52 2.37 20.02
C GLU A 112 0.54 1.18 19.05
N CYS A 113 -0.63 0.77 18.54
CA CYS A 113 -0.72 -0.27 17.53
C CYS A 113 -0.03 0.14 16.22
N MET A 114 -0.24 1.39 15.78
CA MET A 114 0.48 1.94 14.64
C MET A 114 1.99 1.97 14.89
N ASP A 115 2.43 2.43 16.05
CA ASP A 115 3.85 2.55 16.39
C ASP A 115 4.55 1.18 16.47
N ARG A 116 3.87 0.15 17.00
CA ARG A 116 4.47 -1.18 17.21
C ARG A 116 4.36 -2.10 15.99
N LEU A 117 3.25 -2.02 15.24
CA LEU A 117 2.97 -2.94 14.14
C LEU A 117 3.05 -2.26 12.75
N GLY A 118 3.12 -0.93 12.69
CA GLY A 118 2.95 -0.19 11.44
C GLY A 118 1.53 -0.25 10.89
N LEU A 119 0.55 -0.62 11.72
CA LEU A 119 -0.85 -0.76 11.35
C LEU A 119 -1.75 -0.38 12.52
N SER A 120 -2.84 0.33 12.24
CA SER A 120 -3.97 0.47 13.16
C SER A 120 -5.26 0.64 12.37
N LEU A 121 -6.38 0.48 13.06
CA LEU A 121 -7.71 0.74 12.54
C LEU A 121 -8.22 2.08 13.09
N ALA A 122 -8.95 2.80 12.26
CA ALA A 122 -9.63 4.02 12.67
C ALA A 122 -11.03 4.02 12.08
N HIS A 123 -11.98 4.61 12.80
CA HIS A 123 -13.34 4.75 12.35
C HIS A 123 -13.62 6.20 11.95
N CYS A 124 -14.19 6.40 10.76
CA CYS A 124 -14.56 7.70 10.24
C CYS A 124 -15.87 7.59 9.46
N GLU A 125 -16.93 8.13 10.03
CA GLU A 125 -18.18 8.40 9.33
C GLU A 125 -18.01 9.68 8.50
N SER A 126 -18.07 9.52 7.18
CA SER A 126 -17.81 10.61 6.25
C SER A 126 -19.10 11.18 5.67
N LYS A 127 -19.14 12.49 5.49
CA LYS A 127 -20.20 13.16 4.73
C LYS A 127 -20.01 13.06 3.22
N CYS A 128 -18.81 12.71 2.75
CA CYS A 128 -18.50 12.50 1.34
C CYS A 128 -19.39 11.40 0.76
N LYS A 129 -20.15 11.72 -0.29
CA LYS A 129 -21.12 10.84 -0.92
C LYS A 129 -20.55 10.16 -2.15
N ASN A 130 -19.71 10.84 -2.92
CA ASN A 130 -19.13 10.30 -4.13
C ASN A 130 -17.60 10.34 -4.08
N PHE A 131 -16.99 9.20 -3.76
CA PHE A 131 -15.52 9.05 -3.78
C PHE A 131 -14.90 9.09 -5.18
N TYR A 132 -15.71 9.10 -6.25
CA TYR A 132 -15.24 9.33 -7.62
C TYR A 132 -15.24 10.82 -8.01
N ASP A 133 -15.84 11.70 -7.19
CA ASP A 133 -15.76 13.15 -7.37
C ASP A 133 -14.58 13.71 -6.57
N ALA A 134 -13.47 13.98 -7.25
CA ALA A 134 -12.24 14.47 -6.63
C ALA A 134 -12.45 15.80 -5.87
N ALA A 135 -13.37 16.66 -6.32
CA ALA A 135 -13.66 17.94 -5.65
C ALA A 135 -14.48 17.73 -4.37
N GLU A 136 -15.41 16.77 -4.36
CA GLU A 136 -16.11 16.39 -3.13
C GLU A 136 -15.16 15.75 -2.12
N VAL A 137 -14.28 14.84 -2.57
CA VAL A 137 -13.28 14.20 -1.72
C VAL A 137 -12.34 15.25 -1.09
N GLU A 138 -11.84 16.19 -1.88
CA GLU A 138 -10.96 17.27 -1.40
C GLU A 138 -11.66 18.20 -0.41
N SER A 139 -12.89 18.61 -0.69
CA SER A 139 -13.61 19.60 0.13
C SER A 139 -14.25 19.02 1.38
N VAL A 140 -14.55 17.71 1.39
CA VAL A 140 -15.24 17.03 2.49
C VAL A 140 -14.36 16.01 3.19
N PHE A 141 -13.86 15.02 2.46
CA PHE A 141 -13.19 13.87 3.06
C PHE A 141 -11.80 14.22 3.59
N TYR A 142 -11.02 15.05 2.88
CA TYR A 142 -9.69 15.45 3.35
C TYR A 142 -9.72 16.14 4.72
N PRO A 143 -10.56 17.17 4.97
CA PRO A 143 -10.70 17.76 6.30
C PRO A 143 -11.16 16.77 7.38
N GLU A 144 -12.06 15.83 7.04
CA GLU A 144 -12.51 14.79 7.98
C GLU A 144 -11.36 13.87 8.38
N ILE A 145 -10.48 13.51 7.44
CA ILE A 145 -9.29 12.70 7.70
C ILE A 145 -8.22 13.49 8.46
N GLU A 146 -7.96 14.76 8.12
CA GLU A 146 -7.03 15.60 8.90
C GLU A 146 -7.48 15.70 10.36
N LYS A 147 -8.78 15.91 10.58
CA LYS A 147 -9.37 15.91 11.93
C LYS A 147 -9.21 14.56 12.64
N LEU A 148 -9.55 13.46 11.96
CA LEU A 148 -9.40 12.11 12.50
C LEU A 148 -7.95 11.85 12.93
N LEU A 149 -6.96 12.22 12.12
CA LEU A 149 -5.56 12.00 12.41
C LEU A 149 -5.09 12.81 13.64
N LEU A 150 -5.56 14.04 13.80
CA LEU A 150 -5.26 14.86 14.98
C LEU A 150 -5.90 14.31 16.26
N GLU A 151 -7.12 13.76 16.17
CA GLU A 151 -7.78 13.09 17.29
C GLU A 151 -7.09 11.76 17.64
N PHE A 152 -6.69 11.01 16.61
CA PHE A 152 -6.01 9.73 16.77
C PHE A 152 -4.60 9.92 17.35
N PHE A 153 -3.83 10.90 16.86
CA PHE A 153 -2.50 11.24 17.36
C PHE A 153 -2.52 12.54 18.17
N PRO A 154 -2.83 12.52 19.48
CA PRO A 154 -3.08 13.74 20.27
C PRO A 154 -1.86 14.66 20.43
N ASN A 155 -0.65 14.15 20.18
CA ASN A 155 0.58 14.94 20.20
C ASN A 155 0.93 15.55 18.83
N ALA A 156 0.18 15.22 17.78
CA ALA A 156 0.35 15.83 16.47
C ALA A 156 -0.18 17.26 16.50
N THR A 157 0.62 18.19 15.98
CA THR A 157 0.24 19.61 15.90
C THR A 157 -0.37 19.99 14.55
N ASP A 158 -0.30 19.10 13.57
CA ASP A 158 -0.83 19.30 12.23
C ASP A 158 -1.05 17.94 11.53
N ALA A 159 -2.00 17.91 10.60
CA ALA A 159 -2.24 16.80 9.70
C ALA A 159 -2.52 17.37 8.31
N PHE A 160 -2.00 16.69 7.27
CA PHE A 160 -2.11 17.19 5.91
C PHE A 160 -2.38 16.04 4.93
N VAL A 161 -3.57 16.04 4.34
CA VAL A 161 -3.94 15.09 3.28
C VAL A 161 -3.67 15.76 1.93
N TYR A 162 -2.83 15.13 1.11
CA TYR A 162 -2.34 15.75 -0.12
C TYR A 162 -2.72 14.99 -1.40
N ASN A 163 -3.06 13.71 -1.33
CA ASN A 163 -3.51 12.93 -2.48
C ASN A 163 -4.41 11.77 -2.03
N HIS A 164 -5.09 11.18 -2.99
CA HIS A 164 -5.81 9.91 -2.85
C HIS A 164 -5.77 9.18 -4.19
N ASP A 165 -6.01 7.88 -4.14
CA ASP A 165 -6.21 7.03 -5.31
C ASP A 165 -7.57 6.33 -5.18
N VAL A 166 -8.25 6.15 -6.30
CA VAL A 166 -9.51 5.40 -6.37
C VAL A 166 -9.28 4.09 -7.08
N PHE A 167 -9.63 2.99 -6.44
CA PHE A 167 -9.49 1.63 -6.98
C PHE A 167 -10.87 1.04 -7.24
N ASP A 168 -11.15 0.79 -8.52
CA ASP A 168 -12.37 0.11 -8.95
C ASP A 168 -12.12 -0.55 -10.31
N LYS A 169 -12.18 -1.88 -10.31
CA LYS A 169 -11.98 -2.73 -11.49
C LYS A 169 -13.11 -2.58 -12.51
N ASP A 170 -14.32 -2.41 -12.01
CA ASP A 170 -15.54 -2.47 -12.80
C ASP A 170 -16.06 -1.08 -13.15
N TYR A 171 -15.33 -0.02 -12.77
CA TYR A 171 -15.64 1.36 -13.13
C TYR A 171 -15.66 1.58 -14.64
N GLN A 172 -16.79 2.07 -15.14
CA GLN A 172 -17.04 2.30 -16.57
C GLN A 172 -16.85 3.77 -16.99
N GLY A 173 -16.56 4.68 -16.06
CA GLY A 173 -16.37 6.10 -16.34
C GLY A 173 -14.97 6.45 -16.85
N ASP A 174 -14.65 7.75 -16.90
CA ASP A 174 -13.30 8.21 -17.26
C ASP A 174 -12.30 7.88 -16.14
N ARG A 175 -11.22 7.20 -16.52
CA ARG A 175 -10.18 6.69 -15.62
C ARG A 175 -8.91 7.53 -15.66
N THR A 176 -8.89 8.56 -16.51
CA THR A 176 -7.73 9.37 -16.78
C THR A 176 -7.34 10.19 -15.55
N GLU A 177 -6.08 10.08 -15.17
CA GLU A 177 -5.45 10.95 -14.18
C GLU A 177 -5.14 12.31 -14.82
N ASP A 178 -5.43 13.40 -14.12
CA ASP A 178 -5.08 14.77 -14.53
C ASP A 178 -4.58 15.55 -13.31
N GLN A 179 -3.26 15.66 -13.20
CA GLN A 179 -2.59 16.31 -12.07
C GLN A 179 -2.89 17.81 -11.98
N ASP A 180 -3.02 18.50 -13.12
CA ASP A 180 -3.29 19.94 -13.16
C ASP A 180 -4.71 20.25 -12.68
N LYS A 181 -5.65 19.34 -12.98
CA LYS A 181 -7.04 19.40 -12.48
C LYS A 181 -7.26 18.70 -11.14
N LYS A 182 -6.20 18.17 -10.52
CA LYS A 182 -6.26 17.42 -9.25
C LYS A 182 -7.18 16.19 -9.31
N ILE A 183 -7.27 15.56 -10.47
CA ILE A 183 -8.06 14.34 -10.70
C ILE A 183 -7.12 13.13 -10.54
N PRO A 184 -7.33 12.25 -9.55
CA PRO A 184 -6.47 11.09 -9.32
C PRO A 184 -6.60 10.01 -10.40
N GLY A 185 -7.68 10.03 -11.18
CA GLY A 185 -8.06 8.92 -12.06
C GLY A 185 -8.62 7.73 -11.29
N VAL A 186 -8.91 6.64 -12.00
CA VAL A 186 -9.44 5.39 -11.39
C VAL A 186 -8.62 4.18 -11.85
N ASN A 187 -8.06 3.48 -10.87
CA ASN A 187 -7.23 2.30 -11.08
C ASN A 187 -8.08 1.02 -11.08
N ALA A 188 -8.11 0.28 -12.20
CA ALA A 188 -8.80 -1.00 -12.33
C ALA A 188 -7.90 -2.21 -12.03
N GLY A 189 -6.64 -1.98 -11.67
CA GLY A 189 -5.79 -3.02 -11.10
C GLY A 189 -6.01 -3.11 -9.59
N TYR A 190 -6.14 -4.31 -9.05
CA TYR A 190 -6.14 -4.50 -7.60
C TYR A 190 -4.75 -4.20 -7.04
N ALA A 191 -4.68 -3.39 -5.98
CA ALA A 191 -3.49 -3.28 -5.14
C ALA A 191 -3.39 -4.55 -4.27
N ASN A 192 -2.70 -5.57 -4.77
CA ASN A 192 -2.46 -6.82 -4.04
C ASN A 192 -1.34 -6.72 -3.00
N LEU A 193 -0.74 -5.54 -2.86
CA LEU A 193 0.38 -5.26 -1.97
C LEU A 193 0.14 -3.88 -1.34
N VAL A 194 0.06 -3.83 -0.01
CA VAL A 194 0.15 -2.58 0.73
C VAL A 194 1.63 -2.34 1.03
N HIS A 195 2.12 -1.18 0.64
CA HIS A 195 3.48 -0.73 0.93
C HIS A 195 3.43 0.70 1.44
N ASN A 196 4.52 1.15 2.06
CA ASN A 196 4.76 2.57 2.28
C ASN A 196 5.71 3.06 1.17
N ASP A 197 5.29 4.05 0.42
CA ASP A 197 6.03 4.59 -0.73
C ASP A 197 7.32 5.28 -0.29
N LEU A 198 7.38 5.72 0.97
CA LEU A 198 8.41 6.61 1.48
C LEU A 198 9.22 5.96 2.60
N ASN A 199 10.54 6.13 2.52
CA ASN A 199 11.47 5.88 3.62
C ASN A 199 11.86 7.22 4.27
N ASP A 200 12.69 7.20 5.31
CA ASP A 200 13.10 8.42 6.02
C ASP A 200 13.68 9.52 5.13
N ASN A 201 14.40 9.15 4.06
CA ASN A 201 14.99 10.09 3.12
C ASN A 201 13.95 10.60 2.11
N SER A 202 13.26 9.69 1.41
CA SER A 202 12.27 10.08 0.39
C SER A 202 11.06 10.77 1.00
N GLY A 203 10.69 10.43 2.24
CA GLY A 203 9.63 11.08 3.01
C GLY A 203 9.93 12.56 3.28
N ARG A 204 11.17 12.88 3.70
CA ARG A 204 11.60 14.27 3.91
C ARG A 204 11.59 15.07 2.61
N VAL A 205 12.10 14.48 1.53
CA VAL A 205 12.08 15.13 0.21
C VAL A 205 10.64 15.39 -0.23
N ARG A 206 9.77 14.39 -0.15
CA ARG A 206 8.37 14.48 -0.54
C ARG A 206 7.62 15.55 0.27
N CYS A 207 7.82 15.58 1.58
CA CYS A 207 7.22 16.58 2.47
C CYS A 207 7.69 18.00 2.09
N ARG A 208 8.99 18.21 1.84
CA ARG A 208 9.51 19.51 1.39
C ARG A 208 8.87 19.97 0.08
N GLU A 209 8.76 19.08 -0.90
CA GLU A 209 8.17 19.38 -2.21
C GLU A 209 6.68 19.68 -2.13
N LEU A 210 5.95 18.98 -1.26
CA LEU A 210 4.55 19.28 -0.97
C LEU A 210 4.38 20.68 -0.37
N LEU A 211 5.15 20.99 0.67
CA LEU A 211 4.99 22.24 1.42
C LEU A 211 5.45 23.49 0.63
N THR A 212 6.52 23.36 -0.17
CA THR A 212 7.14 24.50 -0.86
C THR A 212 6.78 24.62 -2.33
N LYS A 213 6.43 23.50 -2.99
CA LYS A 213 6.14 23.46 -4.44
C LYS A 213 4.73 23.00 -4.78
N ASN A 214 3.95 22.53 -3.81
CA ASN A 214 2.64 21.89 -4.04
C ASN A 214 2.70 20.74 -5.07
N LEU A 215 3.85 20.07 -5.17
CA LEU A 215 4.05 19.06 -6.20
C LEU A 215 3.09 17.88 -5.96
N ARG A 216 2.24 17.56 -6.94
CA ARG A 216 1.20 16.50 -6.81
C ARG A 216 0.36 16.66 -5.53
N ASN A 217 -0.07 17.88 -5.25
CA ASN A 217 -0.96 18.19 -4.14
C ASN A 217 -2.39 18.42 -4.66
N PHE A 218 -3.26 17.46 -4.40
CA PHE A 218 -4.69 17.55 -4.67
C PHE A 218 -5.45 18.29 -3.57
N GLY A 219 -4.87 18.44 -2.38
CA GLY A 219 -5.49 19.16 -1.27
C GLY A 219 -5.33 20.67 -1.35
N ARG A 220 -5.50 21.32 -0.21
CA ARG A 220 -5.31 22.77 -0.04
C ARG A 220 -3.89 23.21 -0.39
N THR A 221 -3.78 24.34 -1.09
CA THR A 221 -2.49 24.94 -1.48
C THR A 221 -1.68 25.35 -0.25
N GLN A 222 -0.39 25.01 -0.27
CA GLN A 222 0.60 25.32 0.75
C GLN A 222 1.44 26.53 0.32
N HIS A 223 1.91 27.31 1.30
CA HIS A 223 2.66 28.55 1.08
C HIS A 223 3.91 28.65 1.96
N TYR A 224 4.52 27.52 2.28
CA TYR A 224 5.72 27.50 3.11
C TYR A 224 6.94 27.95 2.33
N THR A 225 7.78 28.77 2.96
CA THR A 225 9.17 28.92 2.57
C THR A 225 9.96 27.64 2.88
N GLU A 226 11.11 27.48 2.25
CA GLU A 226 12.03 26.37 2.55
C GLU A 226 12.41 26.29 4.03
N GLN A 227 12.65 27.44 4.67
CA GLN A 227 13.05 27.53 6.07
C GLN A 227 11.91 27.12 7.02
N GLU A 228 10.67 27.51 6.72
CA GLU A 228 9.51 27.10 7.52
C GLU A 228 9.20 25.61 7.33
N ALA A 229 9.35 25.08 6.12
CA ALA A 229 9.21 23.65 5.86
C ALA A 229 10.27 22.84 6.65
N ASP A 230 11.53 23.29 6.67
CA ASP A 230 12.59 22.68 7.47
C ASP A 230 12.32 22.76 8.96
N ALA A 231 11.87 23.91 9.45
CA ALA A 231 11.48 24.07 10.84
C ALA A 231 10.33 23.12 11.21
N LYS A 232 9.34 22.93 10.33
CA LYS A 232 8.24 21.99 10.54
C LYS A 232 8.73 20.54 10.58
N MET A 233 9.59 20.15 9.63
CA MET A 233 10.18 18.80 9.53
C MET A 233 11.32 18.53 10.54
N SER A 234 11.73 19.54 11.32
CA SER A 234 12.65 19.34 12.46
C SER A 234 12.00 18.56 13.60
N ARG A 235 10.66 18.56 13.64
CA ARG A 235 9.85 17.69 14.51
C ARG A 235 9.72 16.30 13.89
N ARG A 236 9.25 15.34 14.70
CA ARG A 236 8.83 14.04 14.16
C ARG A 236 7.62 14.27 13.26
N PHE A 237 7.61 13.61 12.11
CA PHE A 237 6.45 13.53 11.23
C PHE A 237 6.32 12.08 10.76
N MET A 238 5.15 11.72 10.29
CA MET A 238 4.83 10.38 9.80
C MET A 238 4.11 10.50 8.46
N SER A 239 4.48 9.65 7.50
CA SER A 239 3.71 9.46 6.28
C SER A 239 2.84 8.21 6.44
N ILE A 240 1.54 8.39 6.31
CA ILE A 240 0.55 7.33 6.56
C ILE A 240 -0.23 7.09 5.27
N ASN A 241 -0.27 5.82 4.84
CA ASN A 241 -1.22 5.38 3.82
C ASN A 241 -2.53 5.00 4.52
N LEU A 242 -3.64 5.58 4.07
CA LEU A 242 -4.97 5.32 4.59
C LEU A 242 -5.79 4.57 3.54
N ALA A 243 -6.27 3.38 3.90
CA ALA A 243 -7.15 2.58 3.05
C ALA A 243 -8.58 2.66 3.59
N LYS A 244 -9.52 3.10 2.76
CA LYS A 244 -10.95 3.10 3.06
C LYS A 244 -11.68 2.20 2.05
N PRO A 245 -12.30 1.09 2.49
CA PRO A 245 -13.23 0.39 1.62
C PRO A 245 -14.46 1.28 1.34
N MET A 246 -14.78 1.49 0.06
CA MET A 246 -16.01 2.20 -0.36
C MET A 246 -17.27 1.34 -0.13
N GLU A 247 -17.11 0.03 -0.19
CA GLU A 247 -18.11 -0.98 0.11
C GLU A 247 -17.45 -2.21 0.76
N THR A 248 -18.24 -3.20 1.18
CA THR A 248 -17.69 -4.43 1.72
C THR A 248 -16.84 -5.17 0.68
N VAL A 249 -15.53 -5.26 0.91
CA VAL A 249 -14.60 -6.01 0.06
C VAL A 249 -14.89 -7.50 0.17
N ARG A 250 -15.37 -8.11 -0.92
CA ARG A 250 -15.72 -9.55 -0.97
C ARG A 250 -14.62 -10.43 -1.60
N GLN A 251 -13.73 -9.83 -2.38
CA GLN A 251 -12.67 -10.52 -3.12
C GLN A 251 -11.37 -9.73 -2.96
N ASN A 252 -10.24 -10.44 -2.89
CA ASN A 252 -8.91 -9.84 -2.68
C ASN A 252 -8.90 -8.91 -1.45
N PRO A 253 -9.20 -9.43 -0.24
CA PRO A 253 -9.18 -8.59 0.96
C PRO A 253 -7.82 -7.94 1.11
N PHE A 254 -7.80 -6.68 1.56
CA PHE A 254 -6.57 -5.95 1.81
C PHE A 254 -5.65 -6.77 2.71
N VAL A 255 -4.53 -7.22 2.15
CA VAL A 255 -3.48 -7.91 2.90
C VAL A 255 -2.59 -6.84 3.49
N LEU A 256 -2.70 -6.63 4.79
CA LEU A 256 -1.86 -5.71 5.53
C LEU A 256 -0.69 -6.51 6.10
N CYS A 257 0.47 -6.41 5.45
CA CYS A 257 1.71 -6.92 6.01
C CYS A 257 2.23 -5.89 7.01
N ALA A 258 2.04 -6.16 8.30
CA ALA A 258 2.59 -5.35 9.38
C ALA A 258 4.13 -5.38 9.34
N TRP A 259 4.79 -4.28 9.72
CA TRP A 259 6.26 -4.15 9.77
C TRP A 259 6.99 -5.28 10.54
N PRO A 260 6.44 -5.88 11.63
CA PRO A 260 7.06 -7.03 12.28
C PRO A 260 7.12 -8.30 11.42
N SER A 261 6.40 -8.34 10.28
CA SER A 261 6.49 -9.43 9.30
C SER A 261 7.78 -9.37 8.45
N PHE A 262 8.54 -8.27 8.58
CA PHE A 262 9.82 -8.04 7.90
C PHE A 262 11.02 -8.05 8.87
N ALA A 263 10.81 -8.34 10.16
CA ALA A 263 11.86 -8.45 11.18
C ALA A 263 12.27 -9.91 11.41
#